data_AF-A0A1V3IMA9-F1
#
_entry.id   AF-A0A1V3IMA9-F1
#
_cell.length_a   1.000
_cell.length_b   1.000
_cell.length_c   1.000
_cell.angle_alpha   90.00
_cell.angle_beta   90.00
_cell.angle_gamma   90.00
#
_symmetry.space_group_name_H-M   'P 1'
#
loop_
_entity.id
_entity.type
_entity.pdbx_description
1 polymer ?
#
loop_
_entity_poly.entity_id
_entity_poly.type
_entity_poly.pdbx_seq_one_letter_code
_entity_poly.pdbx_strand_id
1 'polypeptide(L)'
;MDIYSFRTMFPVFKDEEAYPDEFVELWAEQAEQFLSESWALNGVKFEFALNLMIAHLISLASKAVSGGAGSTGAVQSATEGSVSVSFTAPPTRNGWEFWLSSTPYGVQLWALLNQLGATGTYIGGLPERRAVRKVGGVFL
;
A
#
# COMPACT_ATOMS: atom_id res chain seq x y z
N MET A 1 -8.31 -6.16 14.42
CA MET A 1 -8.30 -4.72 14.04
C MET A 1 -9.11 -3.92 15.08
N ASP A 2 -8.76 -2.66 15.35
CA ASP A 2 -9.60 -1.73 16.13
C ASP A 2 -10.41 -0.81 15.20
N ILE A 3 -11.73 -1.03 15.15
CA ILE A 3 -12.66 -0.33 14.26
C ILE A 3 -12.77 1.16 14.63
N TYR A 4 -12.72 1.50 15.92
CA TYR A 4 -12.86 2.88 16.37
C TYR A 4 -11.67 3.74 15.90
N SER A 5 -10.45 3.21 16.04
CA SER A 5 -9.24 3.85 15.53
C SER A 5 -9.29 4.04 14.01
N PHE A 6 -9.76 3.03 13.27
CA PHE A 6 -9.93 3.09 11.82
C PHE A 6 -10.91 4.18 11.38
N ARG A 7 -12.11 4.23 11.98
CA ARG A 7 -13.12 5.27 11.68
C ARG A 7 -12.63 6.68 12.02
N THR A 8 -11.77 6.80 13.04
CA THR A 8 -11.14 8.07 13.41
C THR A 8 -10.09 8.50 12.37
N MET A 9 -9.33 7.54 11.83
CA MET A 9 -8.31 7.77 10.81
C MET A 9 -8.93 8.09 9.44
N PHE A 10 -10.06 7.47 9.11
CA PHE A 10 -10.76 7.64 7.84
C PHE A 10 -12.23 8.05 8.08
N PRO A 11 -12.50 9.36 8.24
CA PRO A 11 -13.85 9.86 8.52
C PRO A 11 -14.89 9.50 7.45
N VAL A 12 -14.46 9.15 6.24
CA VAL A 12 -15.32 8.70 5.13
C VAL A 12 -16.06 7.41 5.47
N PHE A 13 -15.46 6.53 6.29
CA PHE A 13 -16.08 5.25 6.72
C PHE A 13 -16.76 5.35 8.09
N LYS A 14 -17.05 6.56 8.56
CA LYS A 14 -17.67 6.77 9.87
C LYS A 14 -19.16 6.40 9.89
N ASP A 15 -19.83 6.49 8.74
CA ASP A 15 -21.25 6.16 8.62
C ASP A 15 -21.48 4.66 8.82
N GLU A 16 -22.14 4.30 9.93
CA GLU A 16 -22.45 2.91 10.32
C GLU A 16 -23.57 2.30 9.48
N GLU A 17 -24.46 3.10 8.89
CA GLU A 17 -25.53 2.59 8.02
C GLU A 17 -24.97 2.19 6.66
N ALA A 18 -24.06 3.01 6.10
CA ALA A 18 -23.39 2.71 4.83
C ALA A 18 -22.28 1.66 4.99
N TYR A 19 -21.60 1.65 6.13
CA TYR A 19 -20.50 0.73 6.44
C TYR A 19 -20.71 0.09 7.82
N PRO A 20 -21.48 -1.01 7.91
CA PRO A 20 -21.64 -1.78 9.13
C PRO A 20 -20.30 -2.35 9.62
N ASP A 21 -20.17 -2.55 10.93
CA ASP A 21 -18.93 -3.09 11.54
C ASP A 21 -18.53 -4.44 10.93
N GLU A 22 -19.50 -5.34 10.75
CA GLU A 22 -19.29 -6.66 10.12
C GLU A 22 -18.69 -6.55 8.70
N PHE A 23 -19.10 -5.52 7.96
CA PHE A 23 -18.56 -5.28 6.61
C PHE A 23 -17.10 -4.84 6.67
N VAL A 24 -16.75 -3.95 7.61
CA VAL A 24 -15.36 -3.50 7.79
C VAL A 24 -14.47 -4.65 8.26
N GLU A 25 -14.96 -5.49 9.18
CA GLU A 25 -14.24 -6.68 9.67
C GLU A 25 -13.97 -7.69 8.55
N LEU A 26 -14.96 -7.96 7.69
CA LEU A 26 -14.79 -8.85 6.54
C LEU A 26 -13.66 -8.37 5.61
N TRP A 27 -13.61 -7.07 5.31
CA TRP A 27 -12.54 -6.50 4.50
C TRP A 27 -11.19 -6.44 5.23
N ALA A 28 -11.20 -6.38 6.56
CA ALA A 28 -10.00 -6.51 7.38
C ALA A 28 -9.37 -7.89 7.26
N GLU A 29 -10.15 -8.96 7.38
CA GLU A 29 -9.66 -10.33 7.17
C GLU A 29 -9.08 -10.52 5.76
N GLN A 30 -9.72 -9.92 4.76
CA GLN A 30 -9.22 -9.94 3.39
C GLN A 30 -7.92 -9.15 3.23
N ALA A 31 -7.77 -8.01 3.92
CA ALA A 31 -6.56 -7.19 3.89
C ALA A 31 -5.34 -7.93 4.50
N GLU A 32 -5.55 -8.73 5.55
CA GLU A 32 -4.50 -9.55 6.17
C GLU A 32 -3.92 -10.60 5.20
N GLN A 33 -4.65 -11.02 4.16
CA GLN A 33 -4.12 -11.92 3.14
C GLN A 33 -3.07 -11.26 2.23
N PHE A 34 -3.09 -9.93 2.11
CA PHE A 34 -2.18 -9.18 1.24
C PHE A 34 -0.90 -8.71 1.95
N LEU A 35 -0.98 -8.47 3.26
CA LEU A 35 0.09 -7.90 4.05
C LEU A 35 0.41 -8.80 5.24
N SER A 36 1.67 -9.18 5.37
CA SER A 36 2.18 -9.89 6.54
C SER A 36 3.19 -9.02 7.29
N GLU A 37 3.30 -9.25 8.60
CA GLU A 37 4.31 -8.60 9.40
C GLU A 37 5.72 -9.00 8.94
N SER A 38 6.62 -8.03 8.91
CA SER A 38 8.02 -8.25 8.56
C SER A 38 8.94 -7.39 9.42
N TRP A 39 10.25 -7.60 9.28
CA TRP A 39 11.25 -6.81 10.01
C TRP A 39 11.17 -5.30 9.70
N ALA A 40 10.72 -4.91 8.50
CA ALA A 40 10.58 -3.52 8.08
C ALA A 40 9.16 -2.97 8.31
N LEU A 41 8.15 -3.84 8.21
CA LEU A 41 6.74 -3.52 8.39
C LEU A 41 6.22 -4.21 9.66
N ASN A 42 6.36 -3.53 10.80
CA ASN A 42 5.93 -4.02 12.12
C ASN A 42 5.29 -2.91 12.98
N GLY A 43 4.59 -3.34 14.03
CA GLY A 43 3.94 -2.47 15.01
C GLY A 43 3.02 -1.43 14.38
N VAL A 44 3.15 -0.17 14.81
CA VAL A 44 2.30 0.95 14.34
C VAL A 44 2.34 1.13 12.82
N LYS A 45 3.47 0.81 12.16
CA LYS A 45 3.57 0.92 10.70
C LYS A 45 2.76 -0.17 10.00
N PHE A 46 2.74 -1.38 10.55
CA PHE A 46 1.94 -2.47 10.05
C PHE A 46 0.46 -2.18 10.23
N GLU A 47 0.04 -1.72 11.41
CA GLU A 47 -1.35 -1.31 11.67
C GLU A 47 -1.80 -0.20 10.71
N PHE A 48 -0.96 0.81 10.47
CA PHE A 48 -1.27 1.86 9.51
C PHE A 48 -1.37 1.34 8.06
N ALA A 49 -0.47 0.45 7.65
CA ALA A 49 -0.50 -0.16 6.33
C ALA A 49 -1.76 -1.03 6.13
N LEU A 50 -2.14 -1.80 7.16
CA LEU A 50 -3.33 -2.64 7.16
C LEU A 50 -4.58 -1.77 7.07
N ASN A 51 -4.67 -0.70 7.86
CA ASN A 51 -5.77 0.26 7.80
C ASN A 51 -5.89 0.93 6.42
N LEU A 52 -4.78 1.29 5.77
CA LEU A 52 -4.79 1.80 4.39
C LEU A 52 -5.26 0.74 3.39
N MET A 53 -4.87 -0.52 3.59
CA MET A 53 -5.27 -1.64 2.73
C MET A 53 -6.78 -1.91 2.82
N ILE A 54 -7.35 -1.84 4.02
CA ILE A 54 -8.80 -1.97 4.22
C ILE A 54 -9.55 -0.85 3.50
N ALA A 55 -9.12 0.40 3.71
CA ALA A 55 -9.69 1.56 3.04
C ALA A 55 -9.63 1.43 1.51
N HIS A 56 -8.52 0.90 0.99
CA HIS A 56 -8.36 0.61 -0.44
C HIS A 56 -9.41 -0.39 -0.93
N LEU A 57 -9.56 -1.54 -0.26
CA LEU A 57 -10.51 -2.59 -0.65
C LEU A 57 -11.97 -2.11 -0.59
N ILE A 58 -12.35 -1.42 0.50
CA ILE A 58 -13.70 -0.87 0.66
C ILE A 58 -14.00 0.16 -0.43
N SER A 59 -13.05 1.04 -0.74
CA SER A 59 -13.25 2.05 -1.80
C SER A 59 -13.35 1.42 -3.20
N LEU A 60 -12.67 0.31 -3.45
CA LEU A 60 -12.83 -0.47 -4.69
C LEU A 60 -14.20 -1.15 -4.76
N ALA A 61 -14.65 -1.76 -3.66
CA ALA A 61 -15.97 -2.38 -3.59
C ALA A 61 -17.09 -1.35 -3.83
N SER A 62 -16.97 -0.17 -3.22
CA SER A 62 -17.92 0.93 -3.42
C SER A 62 -17.96 1.41 -4.88
N LYS A 63 -16.81 1.49 -5.56
CA LYS A 63 -16.74 1.85 -6.99
C LYS A 63 -17.37 0.81 -7.91
N ALA A 64 -17.27 -0.47 -7.54
CA ALA A 64 -17.88 -1.56 -8.29
C ALA A 64 -19.43 -1.52 -8.22
N VAL A 65 -19.98 -1.12 -7.07
CA VAL A 65 -21.45 -1.01 -6.86
C VAL A 65 -22.05 0.19 -7.61
N SER A 66 -21.33 1.30 -7.76
CA SER A 66 -21.81 2.52 -8.43
C SER A 66 -21.85 2.46 -9.96
N GLY A 67 -21.81 1.27 -10.58
CA GLY A 67 -22.02 1.09 -12.02
C GLY A 67 -20.78 1.20 -12.90
N GLY A 68 -19.58 1.28 -12.32
CA GLY A 68 -18.32 1.10 -13.04
C GLY A 68 -18.00 -0.39 -13.17
N ALA A 69 -18.69 -1.10 -14.06
CA ALA A 69 -18.48 -2.52 -14.32
C ALA A 69 -16.98 -2.85 -14.49
N GLY A 70 -16.38 -3.52 -13.50
CA GLY A 70 -15.18 -4.33 -13.62
C GLY A 70 -13.98 -3.72 -14.37
N SER A 71 -13.85 -2.40 -14.48
CA SER A 71 -12.77 -1.81 -15.27
C SER A 71 -11.55 -1.62 -14.40
N THR A 72 -10.75 -2.69 -14.28
CA THR A 72 -9.30 -2.61 -14.03
C THR A 72 -8.56 -1.90 -15.18
N GLY A 73 -9.22 -0.99 -15.90
CA GLY A 73 -8.71 -0.22 -17.02
C GLY A 73 -9.54 1.05 -17.18
N ALA A 74 -8.90 2.19 -16.92
CA ALA A 74 -9.24 3.51 -17.47
C ALA A 74 -10.46 4.31 -16.94
N VAL A 75 -11.05 4.01 -15.78
CA VAL A 75 -11.97 4.98 -15.12
C VAL A 75 -11.57 5.24 -13.66
N GLN A 76 -10.53 6.08 -13.50
CA GLN A 76 -10.22 6.75 -12.23
C GLN A 76 -11.13 7.97 -12.02
N SER A 77 -12.43 7.76 -11.82
CA SER A 77 -13.33 8.84 -11.42
C SER A 77 -14.09 8.42 -10.18
N ALA A 78 -13.64 8.87 -9.01
CA ALA A 78 -14.49 8.95 -7.83
C ALA A 78 -15.15 10.34 -7.90
N THR A 79 -16.46 10.39 -8.18
CA THR A 79 -17.20 11.65 -8.16
C THR A 79 -17.59 11.93 -6.71
N GLU A 80 -16.77 12.66 -5.98
CA GLU A 80 -17.16 13.32 -4.75
C GLU A 80 -17.64 14.73 -5.13
N GLY A 81 -18.90 15.05 -4.80
CA GLY A 81 -19.59 16.33 -5.05
C GLY A 81 -18.81 17.40 -5.82
N SER A 82 -19.13 17.59 -7.11
CA SER A 82 -18.64 18.67 -8.00
C SER A 82 -17.12 18.79 -8.24
N VAL A 83 -16.26 17.97 -7.62
CA VAL A 83 -14.81 17.99 -7.86
C VAL A 83 -14.34 16.61 -8.31
N SER A 84 -14.42 16.36 -9.62
CA SER A 84 -13.76 15.20 -10.23
C SER A 84 -12.26 15.49 -10.33
N VAL A 85 -11.46 14.89 -9.44
CA VAL A 85 -10.01 14.87 -9.61
C VAL A 85 -9.63 13.60 -10.34
N SER A 86 -9.47 13.70 -11.65
CA SER A 86 -8.89 12.63 -12.46
C SER A 86 -7.40 12.54 -12.15
N PHE A 87 -7.01 11.61 -11.29
CA PHE A 87 -5.61 11.26 -11.13
C PHE A 87 -5.18 10.44 -12.37
N THR A 88 -4.20 10.94 -13.12
CA THR A 88 -3.54 10.12 -14.12
C THR A 88 -2.67 9.11 -13.39
N ALA A 89 -3.01 7.82 -13.49
CA ALA A 89 -2.17 6.76 -12.96
C ALA A 89 -0.75 6.92 -13.52
N PRO A 90 0.31 6.88 -12.69
CA PRO A 90 1.69 6.89 -13.16
C PRO A 90 1.91 5.74 -14.15
N PRO A 91 2.90 5.80 -15.07
CA PRO A 91 3.25 4.67 -15.91
C PRO A 91 3.71 3.50 -15.04
N THR A 92 2.78 2.63 -14.65
CA THR A 92 3.02 1.51 -13.74
C THR A 92 3.68 0.37 -14.50
N ARG A 93 4.73 -0.20 -13.91
CA ARG A 93 5.48 -1.31 -14.53
C ARG A 93 4.82 -2.66 -14.27
N ASN A 94 4.00 -2.76 -13.22
CA ASN A 94 3.42 -3.99 -12.72
C ASN A 94 1.92 -3.87 -12.44
N GLY A 95 1.17 -4.97 -12.61
CA GLY A 95 -0.28 -5.00 -12.35
C GLY A 95 -0.68 -4.68 -10.91
N TRP A 96 0.17 -5.02 -9.94
CA TRP A 96 0.00 -4.68 -8.52
C TRP A 96 0.07 -3.17 -8.27
N GLU A 97 1.04 -2.49 -8.89
CA GLU A 97 1.18 -1.03 -8.80
C GLU A 97 -0.02 -0.33 -9.43
N PHE A 98 -0.47 -0.83 -10.58
CA PHE A 98 -1.66 -0.32 -11.24
C PHE A 98 -2.90 -0.45 -10.35
N TRP A 99 -3.09 -1.63 -9.75
CA TRP A 99 -4.22 -1.89 -8.86
C TRP A 99 -4.22 -0.98 -7.63
N LEU A 100 -3.07 -0.84 -6.94
CA LEU A 100 -2.95 0.09 -5.82
C LEU A 100 -3.19 1.54 -6.23
N SER A 101 -2.78 1.92 -7.45
CA SER A 101 -2.97 3.29 -7.95
C SER A 101 -4.44 3.68 -8.19
N SER A 102 -5.36 2.71 -8.21
CA SER A 102 -6.79 2.94 -8.49
C SER A 102 -7.53 3.74 -7.40
N THR A 103 -6.92 3.95 -6.24
CA THR A 103 -7.50 4.69 -5.11
C THR A 103 -6.43 5.54 -4.43
N PRO A 104 -6.78 6.66 -3.77
CA PRO A 104 -5.81 7.47 -3.04
C PRO A 104 -5.15 6.68 -1.90
N TYR A 105 -5.88 5.80 -1.23
CA TYR A 105 -5.37 4.97 -0.13
C TYR A 105 -4.31 3.97 -0.60
N GLY A 106 -4.54 3.33 -1.76
CA GLY A 106 -3.57 2.41 -2.34
C GLY A 106 -2.29 3.10 -2.83
N VAL A 107 -2.37 4.35 -3.32
CA VAL A 107 -1.17 5.15 -3.64
C VAL A 107 -0.36 5.48 -2.38
N GLN A 108 -1.03 5.84 -1.27
CA GLN A 108 -0.36 6.07 0.01
C GLN A 108 0.31 4.80 0.55
N LEU A 109 -0.37 3.66 0.46
CA LEU A 109 0.20 2.37 0.82
C LEU A 109 1.43 2.04 -0.02
N TRP A 110 1.35 2.27 -1.34
CA TRP A 110 2.49 2.05 -2.24
C TRP A 110 3.69 2.95 -1.90
N ALA A 111 3.46 4.21 -1.57
CA ALA A 111 4.51 5.12 -1.11
C ALA A 111 5.16 4.64 0.20
N LEU A 112 4.36 4.15 1.15
CA LEU A 112 4.84 3.57 2.41
C LEU A 112 5.70 2.31 2.16
N LEU A 113 5.22 1.39 1.33
CA LEU A 113 5.94 0.17 0.98
C LEU A 113 7.24 0.46 0.24
N ASN A 114 7.23 1.42 -0.69
CA ASN A 114 8.44 1.88 -1.38
C ASN A 114 9.44 2.50 -0.42
N GLN A 115 9.01 3.30 0.54
CA GLN A 115 9.90 3.87 1.56
C GLN A 115 10.59 2.77 2.37
N LEU A 116 9.84 1.73 2.76
CA LEU A 116 10.37 0.59 3.51
C LEU A 116 11.32 -0.27 2.67
N GLY A 117 10.99 -0.51 1.39
CA GLY A 117 11.85 -1.22 0.45
C GLY A 117 13.13 -0.44 0.09
N ALA A 118 13.05 0.89 -0.04
CA ALA A 118 14.18 1.77 -0.34
C ALA A 118 15.18 1.88 0.82
N THR A 119 14.75 1.62 2.07
CA THR A 119 15.67 1.48 3.21
C THR A 119 16.42 0.13 3.24
N GLY A 120 16.25 -0.72 2.22
CA GLY A 120 16.99 -1.96 2.02
C GLY A 120 18.49 -1.73 1.84
N THR A 121 19.24 -1.85 2.94
CA THR A 121 20.66 -2.18 3.03
C THR A 121 21.61 -1.41 2.10
N TYR A 122 22.14 -0.28 2.58
CA TYR A 122 23.49 0.12 2.20
C TYR A 122 24.49 -0.81 2.93
N ILE A 123 24.81 -1.96 2.34
CA ILE A 123 25.99 -2.74 2.73
C ILE A 123 27.19 -2.02 2.09
N GLY A 124 27.54 -0.88 2.67
CA GLY A 124 28.80 -0.18 2.41
C GLY A 124 29.93 -0.97 3.05
N GLY A 125 30.31 -2.06 2.41
CA GLY A 125 31.28 -2.99 2.96
C GLY A 125 31.68 -4.09 2.01
N LEU A 126 31.87 -3.79 0.72
CA LEU A 126 32.78 -4.64 -0.05
C LEU A 126 34.14 -4.66 0.70
N PRO A 127 34.78 -5.82 0.89
CA PRO A 127 36.11 -5.91 1.49
C PRO A 127 37.23 -5.23 0.67
N GLU A 128 36.88 -4.55 -0.41
CA GLU A 128 37.80 -3.92 -1.37
C GLU A 128 38.58 -2.71 -0.83
N ARG A 129 38.32 -2.28 0.42
CA ARG A 129 39.16 -1.27 1.11
C ARG A 129 40.01 -1.80 2.27
N ARG A 130 40.13 -3.12 2.48
CA ARG A 130 40.98 -3.68 3.55
C ARG A 130 42.09 -4.66 3.14
N ALA A 131 42.35 -4.89 1.85
CA ALA A 131 43.52 -5.69 1.43
C ALA A 131 44.43 -4.95 0.44
N VAL A 132 45.30 -4.07 0.96
CA VAL A 132 46.42 -3.45 0.22
C VAL A 132 47.60 -4.43 0.03
N ARG A 133 47.37 -5.74 0.00
CA ARG A 133 48.41 -6.70 -0.39
C ARG A 133 47.81 -7.82 -1.24
N LYS A 134 48.00 -7.66 -2.55
CA LYS A 134 48.12 -8.67 -3.61
C LYS A 134 48.13 -10.12 -3.07
N VAL A 135 47.00 -10.81 -3.16
CA VAL A 135 46.94 -12.27 -2.96
C VAL A 135 47.56 -12.92 -4.20
N GLY A 136 48.73 -13.55 -4.05
CA GLY A 136 49.29 -14.47 -5.04
C GLY A 136 50.54 -14.05 -5.82
N GLY A 137 51.33 -13.07 -5.36
CA GLY A 137 52.64 -12.77 -5.95
C GLY A 137 53.78 -13.43 -5.18
N VAL A 138 54.23 -14.62 -5.59
CA VAL A 138 55.52 -15.18 -5.16
C VAL A 138 56.61 -14.42 -5.90
N PHE A 139 57.53 -13.80 -5.15
CA PHE A 139 58.85 -13.45 -5.65
C PHE A 139 59.88 -14.12 -4.75
N LEU A 140 60.47 -15.18 -5.30
CA LEU A 140 61.74 -15.87 -5.03
C LEU A 140 61.54 -17.39 -5.08
#